data_AF-A0A1B6BIK6-F1
#
_entry.id   AF-A0A1B6BIK6-F1
#
_cell.length_a   1.000
_cell.length_b   1.000
_cell.length_c   1.000
_cell.angle_alpha   90.00
_cell.angle_beta   90.00
_cell.angle_gamma   90.00
#
_symmetry.space_group_name_H-M   'P 1'
#
loop_
_entity.id
_entity.type
_entity.pdbx_description
1 polymer ?
#
loop_
_entity_poly.entity_id
_entity_poly.type
_entity_poly.pdbx_seq_one_letter_code
_entity_poly.pdbx_strand_id
1 'polypeptide(L)'
;MRINQVSNQVSNQVFNQEKEVYEDLAALMNAAEMYLALFPIDCSIVIEDKEGCIVKYIPARSFDIGLKEGNKAVPNSAVDKVLKSKTDYMHIVPKERFGIPVKSIGKPVMKNGILIGAIILVMTLEVQNTLHVSAQAITEGTEKTTAIRKETRDIMASIEEALILGDQQLKASEEVAQDMEELTQSAYEVEKIADQL
;
A
#
# COMPACT_ATOMS: atom_id res chain seq x y z
N MET A 1 -1.24 -63.44 -29.28
CA MET A 1 -0.67 -62.27 -30.01
C MET A 1 -1.30 -60.91 -29.64
N ARG A 2 -2.60 -60.80 -29.32
CA ARG A 2 -3.22 -59.49 -28.99
C ARG A 2 -2.73 -58.81 -27.68
N ILE A 3 -2.30 -59.58 -26.68
CA ILE A 3 -1.89 -59.03 -25.36
C ILE A 3 -0.58 -58.22 -25.45
N ASN A 4 0.39 -58.68 -26.25
CA ASN A 4 1.69 -57.99 -26.40
C ASN A 4 1.59 -56.67 -27.19
N GLN A 5 0.59 -56.52 -28.08
CA GLN A 5 0.38 -55.27 -28.82
C GLN A 5 -0.24 -54.18 -27.93
N VAL A 6 -1.15 -54.54 -27.01
CA VAL A 6 -1.77 -53.60 -26.07
C VAL A 6 -0.76 -53.13 -25.01
N SER A 7 0.07 -54.02 -24.46
CA SER A 7 1.14 -53.62 -23.52
C SER A 7 2.16 -52.67 -24.14
N ASN A 8 2.59 -52.91 -25.38
CA ASN A 8 3.51 -51.99 -26.08
C ASN A 8 2.88 -50.63 -26.42
N GLN A 9 1.58 -50.59 -26.73
CA GLN A 9 0.87 -49.33 -26.97
C GLN A 9 0.72 -48.49 -25.69
N VAL A 10 0.42 -49.11 -24.55
CA VAL A 10 0.33 -48.42 -23.26
C VAL A 10 1.70 -47.89 -22.82
N SER A 11 2.77 -48.68 -22.94
CA SER A 11 4.13 -48.21 -22.60
C SER A 11 4.60 -47.05 -23.49
N ASN A 12 4.28 -47.06 -24.79
CA ASN A 12 4.62 -45.94 -25.68
C ASN A 12 3.78 -44.68 -25.40
N GLN A 13 2.51 -44.83 -25.01
CA GLN A 13 1.68 -43.69 -24.60
C GLN A 13 2.18 -43.04 -23.30
N VAL A 14 2.57 -43.83 -22.30
CA VAL A 14 3.14 -43.33 -21.04
C VAL A 14 4.46 -42.59 -21.31
N PHE A 15 5.34 -43.15 -22.14
CA PHE A 15 6.61 -42.52 -22.50
C PHE A 15 6.44 -41.19 -23.26
N ASN A 16 5.49 -41.13 -24.21
CA ASN A 16 5.20 -39.89 -24.94
C ASN A 16 4.57 -38.82 -24.03
N GLN A 17 3.70 -39.21 -23.09
CA GLN A 17 3.15 -38.29 -22.10
C GLN A 17 4.23 -37.71 -21.18
N GLU A 18 5.15 -38.53 -20.69
CA GLU A 18 6.27 -38.02 -19.87
C GLU A 18 7.12 -37.03 -20.64
N LYS A 19 7.47 -37.33 -21.89
CA LYS A 19 8.24 -36.41 -22.75
C LYS A 19 7.52 -35.07 -22.97
N GLU A 20 6.23 -35.12 -23.26
CA GLU A 20 5.40 -33.92 -23.45
C GLU A 20 5.24 -33.07 -22.18
N VAL A 21 5.28 -33.67 -21.00
CA VAL A 21 5.26 -32.95 -19.71
C VAL A 21 6.55 -32.14 -19.52
N TYR A 22 7.69 -32.75 -19.85
CA TYR A 22 8.98 -32.04 -19.82
C TYR A 22 9.03 -30.87 -20.81
N GLU A 23 8.38 -31.00 -21.97
CA GLU A 23 8.33 -29.94 -22.99
C GLU A 23 7.56 -28.69 -22.52
N ASP A 24 6.45 -28.83 -21.79
CA ASP A 24 5.69 -27.67 -21.30
C ASP A 24 6.40 -26.93 -20.17
N LEU A 25 6.97 -27.66 -19.21
CA LEU A 25 7.78 -27.06 -18.16
C LEU A 25 8.99 -26.36 -18.77
N ALA A 26 9.67 -26.98 -19.74
CA ALA A 26 10.76 -26.36 -20.47
C ALA A 26 10.32 -25.08 -21.21
N ALA A 27 9.12 -25.06 -21.81
CA ALA A 27 8.58 -23.86 -22.45
C ALA A 27 8.37 -22.73 -21.44
N LEU A 28 7.83 -23.01 -20.25
CA LEU A 28 7.71 -22.04 -19.17
C LEU A 28 9.08 -21.52 -18.70
N MET A 29 10.05 -22.41 -18.53
CA MET A 29 11.42 -22.05 -18.12
C MET A 29 12.08 -21.10 -19.12
N ASN A 30 11.92 -21.36 -20.43
CA ASN A 30 12.47 -20.53 -21.49
C ASN A 30 11.79 -19.15 -21.57
N ALA A 31 10.50 -19.07 -21.27
CA ALA A 31 9.74 -17.82 -21.32
C ALA A 31 9.85 -17.00 -20.02
N ALA A 32 10.24 -17.61 -18.90
CA ALA A 32 10.21 -17.00 -17.57
C ALA A 32 10.99 -15.69 -17.47
N GLU A 33 12.21 -15.64 -18.02
CA GLU A 33 13.05 -14.44 -18.00
C GLU A 33 12.42 -13.28 -18.80
N MET A 34 11.83 -13.59 -19.95
CA MET A 34 11.09 -12.61 -20.75
C MET A 34 9.87 -12.09 -19.98
N TYR A 35 9.10 -12.95 -19.33
CA TYR A 35 7.96 -12.51 -18.53
C TYR A 35 8.39 -11.61 -17.36
N LEU A 36 9.46 -11.96 -16.64
CA LEU A 36 10.01 -11.10 -15.60
C LEU A 36 10.43 -9.74 -16.15
N ALA A 37 11.03 -9.68 -17.34
CA ALA A 37 11.42 -8.42 -17.97
C ALA A 37 10.22 -7.54 -18.37
N LEU A 38 9.03 -8.12 -18.57
CA LEU A 38 7.80 -7.37 -18.87
C LEU A 38 7.13 -6.80 -17.61
N PHE A 39 7.41 -7.35 -16.43
CA PHE A 39 6.83 -6.84 -15.19
C PHE A 39 7.57 -5.56 -14.74
N PRO A 40 6.87 -4.43 -14.56
CA PRO A 40 7.47 -3.21 -14.02
C PRO A 40 7.78 -3.31 -12.52
N ILE A 41 7.39 -4.42 -11.89
CA ILE A 41 7.57 -4.70 -10.47
C ILE A 41 8.70 -5.69 -10.33
N ASP A 42 9.54 -5.52 -9.32
CA ASP A 42 10.63 -6.45 -9.07
C ASP A 42 10.10 -7.78 -8.49
N CYS A 43 10.32 -8.85 -9.24
CA CYS A 43 9.74 -10.17 -8.98
C CYS A 43 10.77 -11.28 -9.15
N SER A 44 10.60 -12.36 -8.40
CA SER A 44 11.26 -13.64 -8.63
C SER A 44 10.26 -14.67 -9.15
N ILE A 45 10.75 -15.63 -9.94
CA ILE A 45 9.98 -16.78 -10.40
C ILE A 45 10.60 -18.06 -9.86
N VAL A 46 9.74 -18.99 -9.46
CA VAL A 46 10.08 -20.38 -9.19
C VAL A 46 9.17 -21.27 -10.01
N ILE A 47 9.74 -22.29 -10.64
CA ILE A 47 9.01 -23.31 -11.37
C ILE A 47 9.40 -24.65 -10.77
N GLU A 48 8.39 -25.47 -10.45
CA GLU A 48 8.57 -26.81 -9.91
C GLU A 48 7.85 -27.88 -10.75
N ASP A 49 8.39 -29.10 -10.71
CA ASP A 49 7.69 -30.30 -11.19
C ASP A 49 6.56 -30.74 -10.26
N LYS A 50 5.79 -31.75 -10.68
CA LYS A 50 4.65 -32.29 -9.91
C LYS A 50 5.07 -32.89 -8.56
N GLU A 51 6.33 -33.29 -8.41
CA GLU A 51 6.92 -33.76 -7.16
C GLU A 51 7.50 -32.63 -6.30
N GLY A 52 7.36 -31.37 -6.72
CA GLY A 52 7.87 -30.19 -6.02
C GLY A 52 9.38 -30.00 -6.11
N CYS A 53 10.06 -30.60 -7.08
CA CYS A 53 11.46 -30.29 -7.38
C CYS A 53 11.55 -28.94 -8.11
N ILE A 54 12.43 -28.06 -7.66
CA ILE A 54 12.69 -26.78 -8.33
C ILE A 54 13.43 -27.05 -9.64
N VAL A 55 12.76 -26.81 -10.77
CA VAL A 55 13.32 -26.97 -12.11
C VAL A 55 13.90 -25.68 -12.65
N LYS A 56 13.44 -24.52 -12.16
CA LYS A 56 14.02 -23.20 -12.48
C LYS A 56 13.77 -22.24 -11.33
N TYR A 57 14.80 -21.48 -11.00
CA TYR A 57 14.69 -20.35 -10.08
C TYR A 57 15.33 -19.11 -10.70
N ILE A 58 14.59 -18.01 -10.72
CA ILE A 58 15.10 -16.71 -11.14
C ILE A 58 14.87 -15.73 -9.99
N PRO A 59 15.92 -15.26 -9.31
CA PRO A 59 15.78 -14.28 -8.23
C PRO A 59 15.28 -12.95 -8.78
N ALA A 60 14.75 -12.11 -7.89
CA ALA A 60 14.43 -10.73 -8.24
C ALA A 60 15.72 -9.90 -8.32
N ARG A 61 15.65 -8.69 -8.87
CA ARG A 61 16.85 -7.83 -8.98
C ARG A 61 17.27 -7.26 -7.62
N SER A 62 16.30 -6.99 -6.74
CA SER A 62 16.52 -6.38 -5.42
C SER A 62 16.60 -7.38 -4.28
N PHE A 63 16.16 -8.63 -4.49
CA PHE A 63 16.17 -9.64 -3.43
C PHE A 63 16.32 -11.07 -3.97
N ASP A 64 16.95 -11.90 -3.15
CA ASP A 64 17.10 -13.33 -3.37
C ASP A 64 16.62 -14.08 -2.12
N ILE A 65 15.67 -15.00 -2.30
CA ILE A 65 15.13 -15.86 -1.22
C ILE A 65 15.96 -17.14 -1.01
N GLY A 66 17.08 -17.30 -1.73
CA GLY A 66 18.07 -18.35 -1.51
C GLY A 66 17.63 -19.75 -1.96
N LEU A 67 16.71 -19.83 -2.91
CA LEU A 67 16.29 -21.11 -3.47
C LEU A 67 17.35 -21.68 -4.42
N LYS A 68 17.37 -23.00 -4.56
CA LYS A 68 18.30 -23.72 -5.42
C LYS A 68 17.56 -24.71 -6.30
N GLU A 69 17.92 -24.74 -7.57
CA GLU A 69 17.42 -25.74 -8.51
C GLU A 69 17.82 -27.16 -8.05
N GLY A 70 16.93 -28.11 -8.28
CA GLY A 70 17.03 -29.50 -7.79
C GLY A 70 16.60 -29.70 -6.32
N ASN A 71 16.37 -28.63 -5.54
CA ASN A 71 15.85 -28.79 -4.19
C ASN A 71 14.35 -29.04 -4.20
N LYS A 72 13.85 -29.73 -3.17
CA LYS A 72 12.42 -29.93 -2.97
C LYS A 72 11.77 -28.73 -2.31
N ALA A 73 10.52 -28.48 -2.69
CA ALA A 73 9.67 -27.48 -2.08
C ALA A 73 9.60 -27.68 -0.57
N VAL A 74 9.77 -26.59 0.17
CA VAL A 74 9.65 -26.60 1.63
C VAL A 74 8.19 -26.91 1.99
N PRO A 75 7.91 -27.79 2.96
CA PRO A 75 6.56 -28.03 3.44
C PRO A 75 5.86 -26.71 3.85
N ASN A 76 4.58 -26.58 3.51
CA ASN A 76 3.77 -25.37 3.72
C ASN A 76 4.25 -24.11 2.98
N SER A 77 5.17 -24.24 2.02
CA SER A 77 5.48 -23.18 1.05
C SER A 77 4.28 -22.89 0.13
N ALA A 78 4.34 -21.78 -0.61
CA ALA A 78 3.33 -21.45 -1.61
C ALA A 78 3.18 -22.58 -2.65
N VAL A 79 4.31 -23.15 -3.07
CA VAL A 79 4.42 -24.27 -4.00
C VAL A 79 3.70 -25.50 -3.46
N ASP A 80 4.04 -25.91 -2.24
CA ASP A 80 3.45 -27.09 -1.59
C ASP A 80 1.92 -26.96 -1.50
N LYS A 81 1.41 -25.75 -1.23
CA LYS A 81 -0.03 -25.48 -1.21
C LYS A 81 -0.66 -25.62 -2.58
N VAL A 82 -0.07 -25.04 -3.62
CA VAL A 82 -0.55 -25.14 -5.01
C VAL A 82 -0.57 -26.58 -5.49
N LEU A 83 0.52 -27.34 -5.27
CA LEU A 83 0.63 -28.73 -5.70
C LEU A 83 -0.41 -29.63 -5.00
N LYS A 84 -0.63 -29.41 -3.69
CA LYS A 84 -1.63 -30.16 -2.91
C LYS A 84 -3.06 -29.81 -3.27
N SER A 85 -3.37 -28.52 -3.42
CA SER A 85 -4.74 -28.07 -3.69
C SER A 85 -5.13 -28.19 -5.16
N LYS A 86 -4.16 -28.15 -6.07
CA LYS A 86 -4.36 -28.01 -7.52
C LYS A 86 -5.16 -26.77 -7.89
N THR A 87 -5.06 -25.73 -7.06
CA THR A 87 -5.72 -24.44 -7.27
C THR A 87 -4.71 -23.31 -7.20
N ASP A 88 -5.13 -22.14 -7.68
CA ASP A 88 -4.40 -20.91 -7.45
C ASP A 88 -4.17 -20.67 -5.95
N TYR A 89 -3.02 -20.10 -5.63
CA TYR A 89 -2.67 -19.67 -4.28
C TYR A 89 -2.20 -18.21 -4.32
N MET A 90 -2.66 -17.40 -3.38
CA MET A 90 -2.21 -16.02 -3.24
C MET A 90 -2.14 -15.66 -1.76
N HIS A 91 -0.99 -15.16 -1.32
CA HIS A 91 -0.79 -14.77 0.07
C HIS A 91 0.29 -13.71 0.23
N ILE A 92 0.12 -12.83 1.21
CA ILE A 92 1.14 -11.87 1.62
C ILE A 92 2.03 -12.55 2.65
N VAL A 93 3.31 -12.74 2.32
CA VAL A 93 4.30 -13.23 3.26
C VAL A 93 4.90 -12.02 3.97
N PRO A 94 4.79 -11.97 5.31
CA PRO A 94 5.25 -10.81 6.05
C PRO A 94 6.79 -10.85 6.18
N LYS A 95 7.40 -9.71 6.51
CA LYS A 95 8.86 -9.51 6.45
C LYS A 95 9.66 -10.45 7.35
N GLU A 96 9.05 -11.03 8.37
CA GLU A 96 9.68 -11.91 9.35
C GLU A 96 10.24 -13.19 8.71
N ARG A 97 9.74 -13.58 7.53
CA ARG A 97 10.21 -14.77 6.82
C ARG A 97 11.42 -14.51 5.91
N PHE A 98 11.45 -13.37 5.21
CA PHE A 98 12.43 -13.10 4.15
C PHE A 98 13.15 -11.74 4.29
N GLY A 99 12.94 -11.01 5.38
CA GLY A 99 13.46 -9.66 5.60
C GLY A 99 12.64 -8.55 4.93
N ILE A 100 11.86 -8.88 3.90
CA ILE A 100 11.02 -7.96 3.14
C ILE A 100 9.57 -8.48 3.01
N PRO A 101 8.55 -7.59 3.04
CA PRO A 101 7.18 -8.01 2.79
C PRO A 101 6.99 -8.32 1.30
N VAL A 102 6.56 -9.54 1.01
CA VAL A 102 6.37 -10.01 -0.38
C VAL A 102 4.99 -10.59 -0.58
N LYS A 103 4.48 -10.47 -1.80
CA LYS A 103 3.28 -11.17 -2.23
C LYS A 103 3.69 -12.39 -3.05
N SER A 104 3.25 -13.57 -2.61
CA SER A 104 3.46 -14.82 -3.32
C SER A 104 2.17 -15.22 -4.04
N ILE A 105 2.29 -15.48 -5.33
CA ILE A 105 1.20 -15.90 -6.22
C ILE A 105 1.65 -17.19 -6.89
N GLY A 106 0.88 -18.26 -6.73
CA GLY A 106 1.18 -19.55 -7.32
C GLY A 106 0.04 -20.05 -8.18
N LYS A 107 0.38 -20.69 -9.30
CA LYS A 107 -0.57 -21.35 -10.20
C LYS A 107 -0.14 -22.78 -10.48
N PRO A 108 -1.08 -23.74 -10.49
CA PRO A 108 -0.78 -25.09 -10.92
C PRO A 108 -0.54 -25.09 -12.43
N VAL A 109 0.50 -25.81 -12.87
CA VAL A 109 0.74 -26.06 -14.30
C VAL A 109 0.04 -27.36 -14.65
N MET A 110 -0.92 -27.28 -15.57
CA MET A 110 -1.81 -28.39 -15.93
C MET A 110 -1.67 -28.73 -17.42
N LYS A 111 -1.53 -30.02 -17.74
CA LYS A 111 -1.60 -30.57 -19.11
C LYS A 111 -2.73 -31.56 -19.19
N ASN A 112 -3.72 -31.31 -20.05
CA ASN A 112 -4.84 -32.23 -20.27
C ASN A 112 -5.55 -32.66 -18.95
N GLY A 113 -5.67 -31.74 -17.99
CA GLY A 113 -6.26 -31.99 -16.66
C GLY A 113 -5.33 -32.68 -15.66
N ILE A 114 -4.09 -32.99 -16.04
CA ILE A 114 -3.07 -33.59 -15.18
C ILE A 114 -2.19 -32.47 -14.62
N LEU A 115 -1.96 -32.48 -13.30
CA LEU A 115 -0.99 -31.59 -12.66
C LEU A 115 0.41 -32.04 -13.04
N ILE A 116 1.17 -31.15 -13.67
CA ILE A 116 2.54 -31.41 -14.12
C ILE A 116 3.58 -30.59 -13.37
N GLY A 117 3.15 -29.56 -12.64
CA GLY A 117 4.03 -28.72 -11.84
C GLY A 117 3.33 -27.51 -11.25
N ALA A 118 4.11 -26.55 -10.81
CA ALA A 118 3.63 -25.25 -10.33
C ALA A 118 4.56 -24.13 -10.80
N ILE A 119 3.99 -22.94 -10.94
CA ILE A 119 4.74 -21.69 -11.16
C ILE A 119 4.36 -20.69 -10.09
N ILE A 120 5.37 -20.14 -9.42
CA ILE A 120 5.23 -19.18 -8.33
C ILE A 120 5.95 -17.90 -8.73
N LEU A 121 5.23 -16.79 -8.60
CA LEU A 121 5.74 -15.44 -8.67
C LEU A 121 5.81 -14.87 -7.25
N VAL A 122 6.95 -14.32 -6.86
CA VAL A 122 7.09 -13.57 -5.61
C VAL A 122 7.49 -12.14 -5.95
N MET A 123 6.72 -11.16 -5.49
CA MET A 123 6.97 -9.74 -5.77
C MET A 123 7.06 -8.93 -4.49
N THR A 124 7.89 -7.89 -4.46
CA THR A 124 7.92 -6.98 -3.32
C THR A 124 6.61 -6.19 -3.22
N LEU A 125 6.23 -5.85 -1.99
CA LEU A 125 5.12 -4.93 -1.74
C LEU A 125 5.59 -3.50 -1.41
N GLU A 126 6.88 -3.20 -1.57
CA GLU A 126 7.46 -1.91 -1.16
C GLU A 126 6.79 -0.73 -1.86
N VAL A 127 6.61 -0.78 -3.18
CA VAL A 127 5.98 0.31 -3.93
C VAL A 127 4.53 0.51 -3.47
N GLN A 128 3.76 -0.57 -3.32
CA GLN A 128 2.38 -0.50 -2.84
C GLN A 128 2.31 0.06 -1.40
N ASN A 129 3.23 -0.37 -0.53
CA ASN A 129 3.29 0.09 0.85
C ASN A 129 3.68 1.57 0.93
N THR A 130 4.67 2.00 0.16
CA THR A 130 5.06 3.42 0.07
C THR A 130 3.90 4.28 -0.43
N LEU A 131 3.18 3.84 -1.47
CA LEU A 131 2.00 4.55 -1.95
C LEU A 131 0.90 4.65 -0.89
N HIS A 132 0.64 3.55 -0.17
CA HIS A 132 -0.37 3.52 0.89
C HIS A 132 -0.02 4.49 2.04
N VAL A 133 1.21 4.41 2.55
CA VAL A 133 1.71 5.31 3.60
C VAL A 133 1.68 6.77 3.13
N SER A 134 2.08 7.04 1.88
CA SER A 134 2.03 8.40 1.33
C SER A 134 0.60 8.93 1.25
N ALA A 135 -0.36 8.11 0.82
CA ALA A 135 -1.77 8.48 0.75
C ALA A 135 -2.36 8.77 2.15
N GLN A 136 -1.99 7.97 3.15
CA GLN A 136 -2.36 8.22 4.55
C GLN A 136 -1.79 9.56 5.04
N ALA A 137 -0.51 9.82 4.81
CA ALA A 137 0.13 11.09 5.18
C ALA A 137 -0.53 12.31 4.51
N ILE A 138 -0.95 12.20 3.25
CA ILE A 138 -1.71 13.24 2.54
C ILE A 138 -3.07 13.49 3.20
N THR A 139 -3.75 12.41 3.59
CA THR A 139 -5.07 12.47 4.23
C THR A 139 -4.95 13.19 5.59
N GLU A 140 -4.00 12.75 6.43
CA GLU A 140 -3.71 13.39 7.71
C GLU A 140 -3.30 14.87 7.55
N GLY A 141 -2.48 15.18 6.54
CA GLY A 141 -2.10 16.56 6.23
C GLY A 141 -3.30 17.42 5.83
N THR A 142 -4.26 16.85 5.10
CA THR A 142 -5.49 17.53 4.69
C THR A 142 -6.42 17.78 5.88
N GLU A 143 -6.53 16.82 6.80
CA GLU A 143 -7.28 16.99 8.05
C GLU A 143 -6.69 18.10 8.92
N LYS A 144 -5.37 18.09 9.14
CA LYS A 144 -4.66 19.16 9.86
C LYS A 144 -4.86 20.52 9.21
N THR A 145 -4.75 20.61 7.89
CA THR A 145 -4.97 21.86 7.15
C THR A 145 -6.42 22.35 7.31
N THR A 146 -7.38 21.44 7.34
CA THR A 146 -8.81 21.77 7.55
C THR A 146 -9.05 22.29 8.96
N ALA A 147 -8.43 21.68 9.98
CA ALA A 147 -8.48 22.15 11.36
C ALA A 147 -7.88 23.56 11.50
N ILE A 148 -6.69 23.79 10.94
CA ILE A 148 -6.04 25.12 10.93
C ILE A 148 -6.94 26.16 10.24
N ARG A 149 -7.57 25.82 9.12
CA ARG A 149 -8.52 26.71 8.43
C ARG A 149 -9.72 27.06 9.30
N LYS A 150 -10.23 26.11 10.09
CA LYS A 150 -11.31 26.37 11.04
C LYS A 150 -10.86 27.34 12.14
N GLU A 151 -9.74 27.04 12.79
CA GLU A 151 -9.17 27.90 13.83
C GLU A 151 -8.87 29.32 13.31
N THR A 152 -8.36 29.43 12.08
CA THR A 152 -8.12 30.73 11.43
C THR A 152 -9.41 31.52 11.25
N ARG A 153 -10.52 30.87 10.85
CA ARG A 153 -11.83 31.55 10.75
C ARG A 153 -12.34 31.99 12.11
N ASP A 154 -12.20 31.14 13.12
CA ASP A 154 -12.63 31.45 14.49
C ASP A 154 -11.85 32.68 15.03
N ILE A 155 -10.53 32.71 14.81
CA ILE A 155 -9.68 33.87 15.14
C ILE A 155 -10.14 35.13 14.38
N MET A 156 -10.41 35.02 13.08
CA MET A 156 -10.88 36.17 12.28
C MET A 156 -12.21 36.72 12.81
N ALA A 157 -13.14 35.85 13.19
CA ALA A 157 -14.41 36.27 13.79
C ALA A 157 -14.20 36.99 15.14
N SER A 158 -13.31 36.50 15.99
CA SER A 158 -12.95 37.18 17.25
C SER A 158 -12.27 38.54 17.03
N ILE A 159 -11.45 38.67 15.98
CA ILE A 159 -10.85 39.96 15.59
C ILE A 159 -11.93 40.95 15.16
N GLU A 160 -12.90 40.51 14.36
CA GLU A 160 -14.02 41.35 13.91
C GLU A 160 -14.87 41.85 15.08
N GLU A 161 -15.18 40.97 16.04
CA GLU A 161 -15.88 41.34 17.28
C GLU A 161 -15.08 42.36 18.11
N ALA A 162 -13.77 42.15 18.26
CA ALA A 162 -12.90 43.07 18.99
C ALA A 162 -12.83 44.47 18.35
N LEU A 163 -12.86 44.55 17.00
CA LEU A 163 -12.92 45.83 16.29
C LEU A 163 -14.22 46.59 16.54
N ILE A 164 -15.36 45.88 16.56
CA ILE A 164 -16.67 46.48 16.88
C ILE A 164 -16.68 47.03 18.30
N LEU A 165 -16.21 46.24 19.27
CA LEU A 165 -16.09 46.68 20.66
C LEU A 165 -15.15 47.88 20.81
N GLY A 166 -14.05 47.90 20.05
CA GLY A 166 -13.12 49.04 20.01
C GLY A 166 -13.77 50.33 19.53
N ASP A 167 -14.59 50.27 18.47
CA ASP A 167 -15.34 51.44 17.96
C ASP A 167 -16.37 51.96 18.98
N GLN A 168 -17.08 51.04 19.65
CA GLN A 168 -18.02 51.41 20.72
C GLN A 168 -17.32 52.08 21.91
N GLN A 169 -16.15 51.57 22.30
CA GLN A 169 -15.35 52.15 23.39
C GLN A 169 -14.83 53.55 23.03
N LEU A 170 -14.44 53.78 21.78
CA LEU A 170 -14.03 55.10 21.29
C LEU A 170 -15.17 56.10 21.42
N LYS A 171 -16.37 55.76 20.93
CA LYS A 171 -17.56 56.62 21.05
C LYS A 171 -17.91 56.94 22.50
N ALA A 172 -17.94 55.92 23.36
CA ALA A 172 -18.21 56.13 24.79
C ALA A 172 -17.13 57.02 25.45
N SER A 173 -15.87 56.90 25.03
CA SER A 173 -14.78 57.76 25.53
C SER A 173 -14.92 59.21 25.06
N GLU A 174 -15.42 59.44 23.84
CA GLU A 174 -15.72 60.78 23.31
C GLU A 174 -16.87 61.43 24.10
N GLU A 175 -17.94 60.68 24.39
CA GLU A 175 -19.05 61.14 25.24
C GLU A 175 -18.57 61.53 26.65
N VAL A 176 -17.78 60.67 27.30
CA VAL A 176 -17.21 60.97 28.63
C VAL A 176 -16.30 62.20 28.59
N ALA A 177 -15.53 62.40 27.52
CA ALA A 177 -14.68 63.58 27.38
C ALA A 177 -15.52 64.86 27.26
N GLN A 178 -16.62 64.82 26.51
CA GLN A 178 -17.57 65.93 26.39
C GLN A 178 -18.23 66.24 27.73
N ASP A 179 -18.74 65.22 28.44
CA ASP A 179 -19.35 65.39 29.76
C ASP A 179 -18.37 66.01 30.77
N MET A 180 -17.09 65.61 30.71
CA MET A 180 -16.04 66.19 31.55
C MET A 180 -15.76 67.66 31.22
N GLU A 181 -15.82 68.06 29.95
CA GLU A 181 -15.69 69.46 29.55
C GLU A 181 -16.86 70.30 30.09
N GLU A 182 -18.09 69.80 29.97
CA GLU A 182 -19.28 70.44 30.54
C GLU A 182 -19.24 70.54 32.08
N LEU A 183 -18.77 69.49 32.76
CA LEU A 183 -18.57 69.49 34.21
C LEU A 183 -17.51 70.53 34.64
N THR A 184 -16.41 70.64 33.89
CA THR A 184 -15.35 71.62 34.18
C THR A 184 -15.87 73.05 34.02
N GLN A 185 -16.67 73.29 32.96
CA GLN A 185 -17.32 74.58 32.73
C GLN A 185 -18.30 74.93 33.85
N SER A 186 -19.13 73.96 34.28
CA SER A 186 -20.09 74.16 35.37
C SER A 186 -19.39 74.45 36.70
N ALA A 187 -18.29 73.74 36.99
CA ALA A 187 -17.49 73.99 38.19
C ALA A 187 -16.90 75.42 38.20
N TYR A 188 -16.42 75.90 37.05
CA TYR A 188 -15.91 77.27 36.89
C TYR A 188 -17.00 78.32 37.15
N GLU A 189 -18.22 78.09 36.66
CA GLU A 189 -19.35 78.99 36.94
C GLU A 189 -19.72 79.04 38.42
N VAL A 190 -19.73 77.89 39.09
CA VAL A 190 -20.00 77.80 40.55
C VAL A 190 -18.93 78.56 41.34
N GLU A 191 -17.65 78.39 40.99
CA GLU A 191 -16.53 79.11 41.63
C GLU A 191 -16.69 80.63 41.47
N LYS A 192 -17.01 81.09 40.26
CA LYS A 192 -17.26 82.51 39.98
C LYS A 192 -18.43 83.09 40.77
N ILE A 193 -19.50 82.32 41.00
CA ILE A 193 -20.64 82.75 41.83
C ILE A 193 -20.21 82.84 43.30
N ALA A 194 -19.44 81.86 43.79
CA ALA A 194 -18.96 81.85 45.17
C ALA A 194 -18.06 83.07 45.47
N ASP A 195 -17.24 83.52 44.52
CA ASP A 195 -16.39 84.71 44.65
C ASP A 195 -17.17 86.04 44.70
N GLN A 196 -18.45 86.06 44.31
CA GLN A 196 -19.29 87.25 44.27
C GLN A 196 -20.16 87.46 45.53
N LEU A 197 -20.16 86.48 46.45
CA LEU A 197 -20.93 86.49 47.70
C LEU A 197 -20.05 86.91 48.89
#